data_AF-A0A1A9A7N8-F1
#
_entry.id   AF-A0A1A9A7N8-F1
#
_cell.length_a   1.000
_cell.length_b   1.000
_cell.length_c   1.000
_cell.angle_alpha   90.00
_cell.angle_beta   90.00
_cell.angle_gamma   90.00
#
_symmetry.space_group_name_H-M   'P 1'
#
loop_
_entity.id
_entity.type
_entity.pdbx_description
1 polymer ?
#
loop_
_entity_poly.entity_id
_entity_poly.type
_entity_poly.pdbx_seq_one_letter_code
_entity_poly.pdbx_strand_id
1 'polypeptide(L)'
;MAVTVYRSRHALRGPLTPDRITELRLPTARRGYRTEDVDALLHRLAYELHRRTAERDEARAEAHRVRTALRSWQSTHAPCRRASS
;
A
#
# COMPACT_ATOMS: atom_id res chain seq x y z
N MET A 1 -6.88 3.89 11.84
CA MET A 1 -5.93 2.77 11.67
C MET A 1 -4.57 3.25 12.15
N ALA A 2 -4.04 2.65 13.21
CA ALA A 2 -2.68 2.96 13.65
C ALA A 2 -1.70 2.39 12.60
N VAL A 3 -1.05 3.26 11.84
CA VAL A 3 0.11 2.85 11.04
C VAL A 3 1.21 2.60 12.05
N THR A 4 1.51 1.33 12.33
CA THR A 4 2.68 0.97 13.11
C THR A 4 3.91 1.47 12.35
N VAL A 5 4.41 2.64 12.73
CA VAL A 5 5.61 3.21 12.14
C VAL A 5 6.76 2.35 12.64
N TYR A 6 7.25 1.47 11.77
CA TYR A 6 8.50 0.78 11.98
C TYR A 6 9.60 1.83 12.23
N ARG A 7 10.03 1.97 13.49
CA ARG A 7 11.11 2.87 13.90
C ARG A 7 12.40 2.07 13.99
N SER A 8 13.03 1.81 12.85
CA SER A 8 14.46 1.46 12.87
C SER A 8 15.30 2.72 13.06
N ARG A 9 16.46 2.54 13.69
CA ARG A 9 17.45 3.61 13.92
C ARG A 9 18.24 3.94 12.65
N HIS A 10 17.97 3.22 11.55
CA HIS A 10 18.69 3.27 10.28
C HIS A 10 17.86 3.94 9.17
N ALA A 11 18.53 4.22 8.05
CA ALA A 11 18.11 5.10 6.94
C ALA A 11 16.73 4.82 6.30
N LEU A 12 16.07 3.72 6.67
CA LEU A 12 14.72 3.35 6.25
C LEU A 12 13.66 4.09 7.08
N ARG A 13 13.70 5.43 7.05
CA ARG A 13 12.78 6.32 7.78
C ARG A 13 11.50 6.57 6.99
N GLY A 14 10.40 5.93 7.34
CA GLY A 14 9.09 6.15 6.72
C GLY A 14 8.56 4.93 5.98
N PRO A 15 7.51 5.07 5.17
CA PRO A 15 6.90 3.94 4.47
C PRO A 15 7.93 3.26 3.56
N LEU A 16 7.93 1.94 3.59
CA LEU A 16 8.64 1.13 2.61
C LEU A 16 7.81 1.16 1.32
N THR A 17 8.33 1.77 0.27
CA THR A 17 7.71 1.78 -1.07
C THR A 17 8.64 1.05 -2.05
N PRO A 18 8.11 0.46 -3.13
CA PRO A 18 8.94 -0.24 -4.12
C PRO A 18 10.07 0.64 -4.68
N ASP A 19 9.75 1.89 -5.03
CA ASP A 19 10.72 2.85 -5.57
C ASP A 19 11.84 3.12 -4.55
N ARG A 20 11.45 3.32 -3.29
CA ARG A 20 12.40 3.58 -2.21
C ARG A 20 13.32 2.40 -1.90
N ILE A 21 12.84 1.17 -2.06
CA ILE A 21 13.68 -0.04 -1.93
C ILE A 21 14.68 -0.10 -3.07
N THR A 22 14.26 0.25 -4.29
CA THR A 22 15.11 0.20 -5.49
C THR A 22 16.21 1.27 -5.47
N GLU A 23 15.92 2.43 -4.89
CA GLU A 23 16.88 3.53 -4.73
C GLU A 23 17.77 3.40 -3.49
N LEU A 24 17.52 2.39 -2.65
CA LEU A 24 18.21 2.23 -1.37
C LEU A 24 19.69 1.88 -1.58
N ARG A 25 20.58 2.73 -1.08
CA ARG A 25 22.01 2.42 -0.99
C ARG A 25 22.38 2.02 0.44
N LEU A 26 22.78 0.77 0.61
CA LEU A 26 23.27 0.26 1.88
C LEU A 26 24.79 0.48 1.98
N PRO A 27 25.30 0.88 3.17
CA PRO A 27 26.73 1.03 3.38
C PRO A 27 27.43 -0.35 3.34
N THR A 28 28.63 -0.40 2.75
CA THR A 28 29.45 -1.61 2.71
C THR A 28 30.35 -1.71 3.94
N ALA A 29 30.66 -2.95 4.37
CA ALA A 29 31.52 -3.22 5.51
C ALA A 29 32.55 -4.31 5.17
N ARG A 30 33.74 -4.24 5.79
CA ARG A 30 34.86 -5.20 5.58
C ARG A 30 34.47 -6.67 5.83
N ARG A 31 33.48 -6.89 6.69
CA ARG A 31 32.75 -8.15 6.86
C ARG A 31 31.27 -7.81 6.83
N GLY A 32 30.69 -7.88 5.63
CA GLY A 32 29.27 -7.61 5.39
C GLY A 32 28.65 -8.72 4.55
N TYR A 33 27.35 -8.63 4.34
CA TYR A 33 26.67 -9.47 3.36
C TYR A 33 27.25 -9.25 1.97
N ARG A 34 27.18 -10.29 1.12
CA ARG A 34 27.56 -10.16 -0.29
C ARG A 34 26.60 -9.19 -0.97
N THR A 35 27.15 -8.18 -1.63
CA THR A 35 26.35 -7.11 -2.25
C THR A 35 25.41 -7.68 -3.30
N GLU A 36 25.87 -8.64 -4.12
CA GLU A 36 25.03 -9.30 -5.12
C GLU A 36 23.77 -9.98 -4.53
N ASP A 37 23.91 -10.67 -3.41
CA ASP A 37 22.80 -11.39 -2.77
C ASP A 37 21.80 -10.41 -2.14
N VAL A 38 22.31 -9.32 -1.56
CA VAL A 38 21.47 -8.26 -0.99
C VAL A 38 20.71 -7.52 -2.09
N ASP A 39 21.36 -7.20 -3.20
CA ASP A 39 20.74 -6.52 -4.33
C ASP A 39 19.65 -7.39 -4.96
N ALA A 40 19.92 -8.70 -5.14
CA ALA A 40 18.92 -9.66 -5.63
C ALA A 40 17.69 -9.74 -4.69
N LEU A 41 17.94 -9.76 -3.37
CA LEU A 41 16.88 -9.77 -2.36
C LEU A 41 16.06 -8.48 -2.39
N LEU A 42 16.71 -7.31 -2.45
CA LEU A 42 16.03 -6.02 -2.50
C LEU A 42 15.20 -5.87 -3.77
N HIS A 43 15.71 -6.33 -4.91
CA HIS A 43 14.97 -6.34 -6.17
C HIS A 43 13.73 -7.23 -6.10
N ARG A 44 13.86 -8.45 -5.57
CA ARG A 44 12.74 -9.36 -5.32
C ARG A 44 11.69 -8.73 -4.38
N LEU A 45 12.14 -8.10 -3.30
CA LEU A 45 11.27 -7.45 -2.32
C LEU A 45 10.51 -6.26 -2.94
N ALA A 46 11.16 -5.43 -3.74
CA ALA A 46 10.53 -4.32 -4.44
C ALA A 46 9.43 -4.81 -5.38
N TYR A 47 9.71 -5.86 -6.15
CA TYR A 47 8.73 -6.50 -7.04
C TYR A 47 7.52 -7.04 -6.28
N GLU A 48 7.74 -7.80 -5.20
CA GLU A 48 6.64 -8.36 -4.43
C GLU A 48 5.79 -7.29 -3.73
N LEU A 49 6.42 -6.24 -3.20
CA LEU A 49 5.72 -5.13 -2.58
C LEU A 49 4.89 -4.36 -3.61
N HIS A 50 5.42 -4.16 -4.82
CA HIS A 50 4.68 -3.54 -5.91
C HIS A 50 3.43 -4.35 -6.25
N ARG A 51 3.59 -5.66 -6.47
CA ARG A 51 2.48 -6.58 -6.77
C ARG A 51 1.40 -6.55 -5.69
N ARG A 52 1.78 -6.67 -4.42
CA ARG A 52 0.83 -6.64 -3.29
C ARG A 52 0.12 -5.29 -3.14
N THR A 53 0.80 -4.20 -3.47
CA THR A 53 0.21 -2.86 -3.43
C THR A 53 -0.82 -2.70 -4.55
N ALA A 54 -0.51 -3.15 -5.77
CA ALA A 54 -1.45 -3.17 -6.89
C ALA A 54 -2.72 -3.99 -6.57
N GLU A 55 -2.56 -5.23 -6.11
CA GLU A 55 -3.68 -6.10 -5.71
C GLU A 55 -4.58 -5.44 -4.65
N ARG A 56 -3.98 -4.79 -3.66
CA ARG A 56 -4.70 -4.09 -2.60
C ARG A 56 -5.46 -2.87 -3.14
N ASP A 57 -4.84 -2.13 -4.05
CA ASP A 57 -5.43 -0.92 -4.60
C ASP A 57 -6.57 -1.25 -5.58
N GLU A 58 -6.45 -2.34 -6.34
CA GLU A 58 -7.53 -2.94 -7.11
C GLU A 58 -8.71 -3.36 -6.22
N ALA A 59 -8.46 -4.11 -5.15
CA ALA A 59 -9.51 -4.52 -4.21
C ALA A 59 -10.22 -3.32 -3.57
N ARG A 60 -9.49 -2.24 -3.28
CA ARG A 60 -10.05 -0.99 -2.76
C ARG A 60 -10.90 -0.27 -3.80
N ALA A 61 -10.44 -0.21 -5.04
CA ALA A 61 -11.20 0.38 -6.14
C ALA A 61 -12.52 -0.36 -6.34
N GLU A 62 -12.49 -1.69 -6.28
CA GLU A 62 -13.70 -2.50 -6.43
C GLU A 62 -14.66 -2.30 -5.24
N ALA A 63 -14.15 -2.34 -4.01
CA ALA A 63 -14.96 -2.05 -2.84
C ALA A 63 -15.56 -0.63 -2.89
N HIS A 64 -14.84 0.34 -3.45
CA HIS A 64 -15.35 1.69 -3.65
C HIS A 64 -16.49 1.71 -4.68
N ARG A 65 -16.35 1.02 -5.81
CA ARG A 65 -17.41 0.90 -6.83
C ARG A 65 -18.68 0.29 -6.25
N VAL A 66 -18.57 -0.84 -5.55
CA VAL A 66 -19.71 -1.51 -4.92
C VAL A 66 -20.40 -0.58 -3.93
N ARG A 67 -19.65 0.11 -3.06
CA ARG A 67 -20.23 1.05 -2.09
C ARG A 67 -20.93 2.22 -2.78
N THR A 68 -20.38 2.73 -3.88
CA THR A 68 -20.97 3.84 -4.64
C THR A 68 -22.25 3.40 -5.34
N ALA A 69 -22.28 2.21 -5.95
CA ALA A 69 -23.47 1.63 -6.57
C ALA A 69 -24.58 1.35 -5.54
N LEU A 70 -24.20 0.84 -4.36
CA LEU A 70 -25.16 0.63 -3.28
C LEU A 70 -25.74 1.96 -2.79
N ARG A 71 -24.90 2.99 -2.66
CA ARG A 71 -25.35 4.33 -2.25
C ARG A 71 -26.30 4.94 -3.28
N SER A 72 -26.00 4.85 -4.57
CA SER A 72 -26.89 5.39 -5.60
C SER A 72 -28.24 4.67 -5.61
N TRP A 73 -28.23 3.34 -5.53
CA TRP A 73 -29.46 2.55 -5.40
C TRP A 73 -30.27 2.97 -4.17
N GLN A 74 -29.64 3.11 -3.00
CA GLN A 74 -30.29 3.59 -1.78
C GLN A 74 -30.89 4.98 -1.93
N SER A 75 -30.21 5.90 -2.62
CA SER A 75 -30.73 7.25 -2.88
C SER A 75 -31.95 7.23 -3.80
N THR A 76 -31.97 6.36 -4.82
CA THR A 76 -33.13 6.19 -5.71
C THR A 76 -34.32 5.53 -4.99
N HIS A 77 -34.05 4.62 -4.06
CA HIS A 77 -35.09 3.86 -3.34
C HIS A 77 -35.44 4.43 -1.97
N ALA A 78 -34.83 5.55 -1.56
CA ALA A 78 -35.22 6.25 -0.35
C ALA A 78 -36.67 6.73 -0.52
N PRO A 79 -37.64 6.19 0.23
CA PRO A 79 -39.00 6.67 0.12
C PRO A 79 -39.01 8.14 0.56
N CYS A 80 -39.63 8.99 -0.25
CA CYS A 80 -39.89 10.40 0.06
C CYS A 80 -40.82 10.47 1.29
N ARG A 81 -40.29 10.22 2.49
CA ARG A 81 -40.98 10.32 3.77
C ARG A 81 -40.87 11.76 4.25
N ARG A 82 -41.74 12.61 3.71
CA ARG A 82 -42.39 13.79 4.34
C ARG A 82 -42.58 14.92 3.32
N ALA A 83 -43.76 14.93 2.69
CA ALA A 83 -44.43 16.13 2.25
C ALA A 83 -45.94 15.84 2.26
N SER A 84 -46.52 15.81 3.45
CA SER A 84 -47.98 15.79 3.62
C SER A 84 -48.34 16.33 5.01
N SER A 85 -48.70 17.61 4.98
CA SER A 85 -49.63 18.34 5.86
C SER A 85 -49.24 18.67 7.29
#